data_AF-A0A7J4EFL7-F1
#
_entry.id   AF-A0A7J4EFL7-F1
#
_cell.length_a   1.000
_cell.length_b   1.000
_cell.length_c   1.000
_cell.angle_alpha   90.00
_cell.angle_beta   90.00
_cell.angle_gamma   90.00
#
_symmetry.space_group_name_H-M   'P 1'
#
loop_
_entity.id
_entity.type
_entity.pdbx_description
1 polymer ?
#
loop_
_entity_poly.entity_id
_entity_poly.type
_entity_poly.pdbx_seq_one_letter_code
_entity_poly.pdbx_strand_id
1 'polypeptide(L)'
;MGDEMVKVSSGKTSPVEGVRSWFMIESGTYLRTIVYVTAIMVAFVFLILALLTYFGVVEGIGTPADFITFAILGAMGIYGGYSIVRSSVVKKIDNEFPDFVRDLAESKRAGITFTKAILLASRGNYGALTPEIKKMARQISWGQSVNDALQAFASRVDTPLIKRIVSLIVEASKAGGSTADVLEAAAKDAREIKFLQSERKANMRSYVLIVYLANFSFLVIVLILCKQFLPNIAEGSKTLPGLGGGMSLMLMDIKPIFFYAAMIQSVGSGIVAGIFEAGDLEAGAKHAFILLAVSWFAFRFLVGI
;
A
#
# COMPACT_ATOMS: atom_id res chain seq x y z
N MET A 1 37.83 28.15 5.92
CA MET A 1 38.46 26.83 6.09
C MET A 1 38.12 26.38 7.50
N GLY A 2 37.38 25.27 7.64
CA GLY A 2 37.18 24.56 8.92
C GLY A 2 36.17 25.16 9.91
N ASP A 3 34.93 24.67 9.84
CA ASP A 3 34.16 24.15 10.99
C ASP A 3 32.81 23.69 10.40
N GLU A 4 32.69 22.47 9.89
CA GLU A 4 32.50 21.25 10.67
C GLU A 4 31.36 21.35 11.70
N MET A 5 30.26 20.70 11.34
CA MET A 5 29.62 19.62 12.10
C MET A 5 28.12 19.78 12.37
N VAL A 6 27.38 19.06 11.52
CA VAL A 6 26.33 18.11 11.92
C VAL A 6 25.20 18.68 12.80
N LYS A 7 24.17 19.20 12.14
CA LYS A 7 22.79 19.10 12.62
C LYS A 7 22.40 17.62 12.66
N VAL A 8 22.70 16.94 13.77
CA VAL A 8 22.07 15.67 14.13
C VAL A 8 20.60 15.96 14.37
N SER A 9 19.76 15.64 13.38
CA SER A 9 18.32 15.58 13.53
C SER A 9 17.97 14.48 14.53
N SER A 10 17.84 14.87 15.79
CA SER A 10 17.26 14.09 16.89
C SER A 10 15.80 13.74 16.57
N GLY A 11 15.57 12.66 15.83
CA GLY A 11 14.27 12.01 15.71
C GLY A 11 14.04 11.08 16.91
N LYS A 12 13.57 11.62 18.04
CA LYS A 12 13.00 10.82 19.13
C LYS A 12 11.73 10.14 18.62
N THR A 13 11.80 8.88 18.21
CA THR A 13 10.61 8.06 18.02
C THR A 13 10.05 7.70 19.39
N SER A 14 8.77 8.04 19.62
CA SER A 14 8.13 7.83 20.92
C SER A 14 8.02 6.33 21.24
N PRO A 15 8.13 5.91 22.53
CA PRO A 15 7.99 4.51 22.94
C PRO A 15 6.68 3.85 22.48
N VAL A 16 5.65 4.66 22.22
CA VAL A 16 4.30 4.23 21.84
C VAL A 16 4.24 3.73 20.39
N GLU A 17 5.09 4.24 19.50
CA GLU A 17 5.15 3.78 18.10
C GLU A 17 5.73 2.37 17.99
N GLY A 18 6.71 2.03 18.83
CA GLY A 18 7.35 0.71 18.85
C GLY A 18 6.41 -0.40 19.35
N VAL A 19 5.50 -0.08 20.27
CA VAL A 19 4.48 -1.03 20.78
C VAL A 19 3.37 -1.24 19.74
N ARG A 20 2.94 -0.17 19.05
CA ARG A 20 1.96 -0.26 17.96
C ARG A 20 2.49 -1.03 16.75
N SER A 21 3.76 -0.85 16.38
CA SER A 21 4.38 -1.63 15.31
C SER A 21 4.57 -3.10 15.71
N TRP A 22 4.89 -3.37 16.98
CA TRP A 22 5.00 -4.73 17.53
C TRP A 22 3.66 -5.49 17.49
N PHE A 23 2.57 -4.87 17.94
CA PHE A 23 1.23 -5.49 17.91
C PHE A 23 0.76 -5.83 16.48
N MET A 24 1.12 -5.00 15.49
CA MET A 24 0.77 -5.24 14.08
C MET A 24 1.64 -6.31 13.39
N ILE A 25 2.79 -6.68 13.96
CA ILE A 25 3.66 -7.75 13.43
C ILE A 25 3.22 -9.12 13.98
N GLU A 26 2.93 -9.19 15.28
CA GLU A 26 2.58 -10.47 15.94
C GLU A 26 1.16 -10.97 15.61
N SER A 27 0.27 -10.07 15.16
CA SER A 27 -1.13 -10.40 14.81
C SER A 27 -1.43 -10.35 13.31
N GLY A 28 -0.41 -10.37 12.44
CA GLY A 28 -0.55 -10.11 10.99
C GLY A 28 -1.63 -10.93 10.28
N THR A 29 -1.83 -12.18 10.67
CA THR A 29 -2.88 -13.05 10.10
C THR A 29 -4.27 -12.71 10.63
N TYR A 30 -4.40 -12.48 11.95
CA TYR A 30 -5.67 -12.16 12.58
C TYR A 30 -6.16 -10.76 12.21
N LEU A 31 -5.26 -9.77 12.17
CA LEU A 31 -5.60 -8.42 11.74
C LEU A 31 -6.04 -8.41 10.27
N ARG A 32 -5.36 -9.17 9.41
CA ARG A 32 -5.73 -9.33 8.00
C ARG A 32 -7.13 -9.92 7.86
N THR A 33 -7.44 -10.98 8.62
CA THR A 33 -8.78 -11.60 8.61
C THR A 33 -9.85 -10.65 9.14
N ILE A 34 -9.60 -9.91 10.23
CA ILE A 34 -10.55 -8.92 10.78
C ILE A 34 -10.82 -7.80 9.77
N VAL A 35 -9.78 -7.31 9.08
CA VAL A 35 -9.93 -6.29 8.03
C VAL A 35 -10.73 -6.82 6.84
N TYR A 36 -10.51 -8.07 6.42
CA TYR A 36 -11.32 -8.68 5.35
C TYR A 36 -12.78 -8.85 5.76
N VAL A 37 -13.04 -9.36 6.97
CA VAL A 37 -14.40 -9.57 7.48
C VAL A 37 -15.13 -8.24 7.62
N THR A 38 -14.47 -7.20 8.13
CA THR A 38 -15.07 -5.86 8.24
C THR A 38 -15.32 -5.22 6.88
N ALA A 39 -14.40 -5.34 5.91
CA ALA A 39 -14.62 -4.86 4.55
C ALA A 39 -15.79 -5.55 3.86
N ILE A 40 -15.91 -6.88 4.01
CA ILE A 40 -17.03 -7.66 3.46
C ILE A 40 -18.35 -7.27 4.13
N MET A 41 -18.37 -7.12 5.46
CA MET A 41 -19.57 -6.70 6.19
C MET A 41 -20.05 -5.31 5.73
N VAL A 42 -19.13 -4.36 5.57
CA VAL A 42 -19.46 -3.02 5.08
C VAL A 42 -19.98 -3.07 3.64
N ALA A 43 -19.31 -3.82 2.75
CA ALA A 43 -19.77 -4.00 1.37
C ALA A 43 -21.16 -4.64 1.31
N PHE A 44 -21.43 -5.63 2.16
CA PHE A 44 -22.69 -6.34 2.22
C PHE A 44 -23.83 -5.44 2.72
N VAL A 45 -23.60 -4.60 3.72
CA VAL A 45 -24.58 -3.62 4.20
C VAL A 45 -24.95 -2.62 3.10
N PHE A 46 -23.96 -2.08 2.38
CA PHE A 46 -24.23 -1.14 1.28
C PHE A 46 -24.88 -1.81 0.07
N LEU A 47 -24.59 -3.09 -0.19
CA LEU A 47 -25.25 -3.86 -1.24
C LEU A 47 -26.73 -4.13 -0.89
N ILE A 48 -27.04 -4.44 0.37
CA ILE A 48 -28.42 -4.57 0.84
C ILE A 48 -29.15 -3.24 0.69
N LEU A 49 -28.53 -2.12 1.07
CA LEU A 49 -29.12 -0.79 0.90
C LEU A 49 -29.40 -0.46 -0.57
N ALA A 50 -28.47 -0.78 -1.48
CA ALA A 50 -28.67 -0.62 -2.92
C ALA A 50 -29.90 -1.42 -3.42
N LEU A 51 -30.04 -2.66 -2.95
CA LEU A 51 -31.13 -3.55 -3.30
C LEU A 51 -32.47 -3.02 -2.74
N LEU A 52 -32.50 -2.56 -1.49
CA LEU A 52 -33.69 -1.94 -0.88
C LEU A 52 -34.14 -0.66 -1.59
N THR A 53 -33.19 0.17 -2.05
CA THR A 53 -33.52 1.34 -2.89
C THR A 53 -34.00 0.97 -4.28
N TYR A 54 -33.49 -0.11 -4.86
CA TYR A 54 -33.96 -0.59 -6.18
C TYR A 54 -35.43 -1.07 -6.12
N PHE A 55 -35.83 -1.71 -5.02
CA PHE A 55 -37.21 -2.15 -4.79
C PHE A 55 -38.15 -1.03 -4.30
N GLY A 56 -37.68 0.21 -4.18
CA GLY A 56 -38.51 1.35 -3.77
C GLY A 56 -38.92 1.34 -2.29
N VAL A 57 -38.25 0.53 -1.44
CA VAL A 57 -38.53 0.46 0.01
C VAL A 57 -37.95 1.67 0.74
N VAL A 58 -36.89 2.27 0.19
CA VAL A 58 -36.19 3.43 0.74
C VAL A 58 -36.14 4.50 -0.34
N GLU A 59 -36.96 5.53 -0.20
CA GLU A 59 -36.96 6.70 -1.10
C GLU A 59 -36.31 7.91 -0.40
N GLY A 60 -35.49 8.68 -1.13
CA GLY A 60 -34.98 9.98 -0.68
C GLY A 60 -33.54 10.04 -0.15
N ILE A 61 -32.81 8.92 -0.04
CA ILE A 61 -31.44 8.91 0.52
C ILE A 61 -30.35 8.88 -0.58
N GLY A 62 -30.64 8.38 -1.78
CA GLY A 62 -29.70 8.32 -2.91
C GLY A 62 -30.20 7.45 -4.05
N THR A 63 -29.46 7.41 -5.16
CA THR A 63 -29.75 6.48 -6.27
C THR A 63 -29.17 5.09 -5.98
N PRO A 64 -29.71 3.98 -6.54
CA PRO A 64 -29.10 2.65 -6.40
C PRO A 64 -27.62 2.62 -6.83
N ALA A 65 -27.25 3.48 -7.78
CA ALA A 65 -25.90 3.65 -8.28
C ALA A 65 -24.94 4.24 -7.22
N ASP A 66 -25.43 5.12 -6.34
CA ASP A 66 -24.63 5.70 -5.24
C ASP A 66 -24.29 4.65 -4.20
N PHE A 67 -25.24 3.80 -3.82
CA PHE A 67 -25.01 2.75 -2.82
C PHE A 67 -24.03 1.67 -3.31
N ILE A 68 -24.08 1.31 -4.59
CA ILE A 68 -23.06 0.41 -5.19
C ILE A 68 -21.68 1.08 -5.13
N THR A 69 -21.60 2.37 -5.46
CA THR A 69 -20.36 3.14 -5.39
C THR A 69 -19.79 3.19 -3.97
N PHE A 70 -20.64 3.43 -2.97
CA PHE A 70 -20.24 3.42 -1.56
C PHE A 70 -19.83 2.03 -1.06
N ALA A 71 -20.45 0.96 -1.56
CA ALA A 71 -20.01 -0.42 -1.25
C ALA A 71 -18.57 -0.65 -1.73
N ILE A 72 -18.27 -0.25 -2.97
CA ILE A 72 -16.93 -0.40 -3.56
C ILE A 72 -15.92 0.51 -2.84
N LEU A 73 -16.27 1.77 -2.55
CA LEU A 73 -15.42 2.68 -1.79
C LEU A 73 -15.14 2.19 -0.37
N GLY A 74 -16.14 1.66 0.33
CA GLY A 74 -15.98 1.11 1.67
C GLY A 74 -15.03 -0.09 1.67
N ALA A 75 -15.24 -1.03 0.75
CA ALA A 75 -14.38 -2.20 0.59
C ALA A 75 -12.92 -1.82 0.26
N MET A 76 -12.74 -0.93 -0.74
CA MET A 76 -11.41 -0.50 -1.17
C MET A 76 -10.71 0.41 -0.16
N GLY A 77 -11.45 1.27 0.55
CA GLY A 77 -10.92 2.19 1.55
C GLY A 77 -10.42 1.47 2.79
N ILE A 78 -11.19 0.52 3.33
CA ILE A 78 -10.80 -0.29 4.49
C ILE A 78 -9.57 -1.14 4.15
N TYR A 79 -9.58 -1.78 2.98
CA TYR A 79 -8.48 -2.63 2.53
C TYR A 79 -7.20 -1.83 2.19
N GLY A 80 -7.36 -0.70 1.48
CA GLY A 80 -6.25 0.19 1.14
C GLY A 80 -5.61 0.86 2.35
N GLY A 81 -6.40 1.23 3.36
CA GLY A 81 -5.90 1.77 4.62
C GLY A 81 -4.99 0.78 5.37
N TYR A 82 -5.40 -0.49 5.41
CA TYR A 82 -4.60 -1.55 6.03
C TYR A 82 -3.27 -1.78 5.31
N SER A 83 -3.27 -1.83 3.97
CA SER A 83 -2.05 -2.11 3.20
C SER A 83 -1.01 -0.99 3.30
N ILE A 84 -1.44 0.27 3.40
CA ILE A 84 -0.56 1.43 3.58
C ILE A 84 0.15 1.37 4.94
N VAL A 85 -0.59 1.07 6.01
CA VAL A 85 -0.04 1.01 7.36
C VAL A 85 0.96 -0.14 7.48
N ARG A 86 0.61 -1.33 7.00
CA ARG A 86 1.50 -2.51 7.02
C ARG A 86 2.78 -2.28 6.21
N SER A 87 2.65 -1.77 4.99
CA SER A 87 3.81 -1.54 4.12
C SER A 87 4.75 -0.46 4.65
N SER A 88 4.24 0.53 5.40
CA SER A 88 5.05 1.59 6.01
C SER A 88 5.90 1.06 7.17
N VAL A 89 5.38 0.12 7.97
CA VAL A 89 6.14 -0.52 9.06
C VAL A 89 7.24 -1.40 8.49
N VAL A 90 6.92 -2.25 7.50
CA VAL A 90 7.89 -3.12 6.83
C VAL A 90 9.01 -2.31 6.17
N LYS A 91 8.68 -1.23 5.46
CA LYS A 91 9.67 -0.34 4.83
C LYS A 91 10.62 0.30 5.85
N LYS A 92 10.12 0.70 7.03
CA LYS A 92 10.98 1.24 8.09
C LYS A 92 11.98 0.17 8.57
N ILE A 93 11.51 -1.06 8.78
CA ILE A 93 12.36 -2.20 9.19
C ILE A 93 13.42 -2.52 8.13
N ASP A 94 13.02 -2.68 6.87
CA ASP A 94 13.93 -2.99 5.77
C ASP A 94 14.93 -1.87 5.47
N ASN A 95 14.60 -0.62 5.83
CA ASN A 95 15.51 0.52 5.66
C ASN A 95 16.68 0.52 6.65
N GLU A 96 16.42 0.10 7.89
CA GLU A 96 17.38 0.10 9.02
C GLU A 96 18.22 -1.19 9.06
N PHE A 97 17.70 -2.28 8.48
CA PHE A 97 18.35 -3.59 8.50
C PHE A 97 19.76 -3.62 7.86
N PRO A 98 20.02 -2.95 6.72
CA PRO A 98 21.38 -2.90 6.14
C PRO A 98 22.41 -2.27 7.06
N ASP A 99 22.04 -1.25 7.85
CA ASP A 99 22.94 -0.61 8.81
C ASP A 99 23.28 -1.57 9.96
N PHE A 100 22.29 -2.31 10.46
CA PHE A 100 22.52 -3.38 11.44
C PHE A 100 23.53 -4.44 10.93
N VAL A 101 23.38 -4.90 9.68
CA VAL A 101 24.30 -5.89 9.08
C VAL A 101 25.70 -5.29 8.88
N ARG A 102 25.80 -4.02 8.49
CA ARG A 102 27.09 -3.32 8.35
C ARG A 102 27.83 -3.27 9.68
N ASP A 103 27.17 -2.89 10.77
CA ASP A 103 27.78 -2.77 12.10
C ASP A 103 28.24 -4.14 12.64
N LEU A 104 27.50 -5.22 12.31
CA LEU A 104 27.94 -6.60 12.59
C LEU A 104 29.21 -6.96 11.80
N ALA A 105 29.27 -6.61 10.52
CA ALA A 105 30.43 -6.86 9.67
C ALA A 105 31.67 -6.10 10.15
N GLU A 106 31.51 -4.84 10.56
CA GLU A 106 32.57 -4.02 11.16
C GLU A 106 33.07 -4.60 12.48
N SER A 107 32.17 -5.03 13.35
CA SER A 107 32.52 -5.71 14.61
C SER A 107 33.31 -6.99 14.35
N LYS A 108 32.91 -7.78 13.36
CA LYS A 108 33.59 -9.02 12.99
C LYS A 108 34.98 -8.76 12.42
N ARG A 109 35.16 -7.71 11.60
CA ARG A 109 36.48 -7.25 11.12
C ARG A 109 37.39 -6.78 12.26
N ALA A 110 36.84 -6.18 13.30
CA ALA A 110 37.55 -5.83 14.52
C ALA A 110 37.92 -7.04 15.42
N GLY A 111 37.71 -8.27 14.93
CA GLY A 111 38.05 -9.50 15.65
C GLY A 111 37.05 -9.87 16.75
N ILE A 112 35.90 -9.19 16.84
CA ILE A 112 34.88 -9.49 17.85
C ILE A 112 34.14 -10.77 17.46
N THR A 113 33.84 -11.62 18.44
CA THR A 113 33.02 -12.81 18.21
C THR A 113 31.61 -12.42 17.77
N PHE A 114 30.98 -13.21 16.91
CA PHE A 114 29.67 -12.87 16.34
C PHE A 114 28.58 -12.71 17.43
N THR A 115 28.65 -13.56 18.47
CA THR A 115 27.87 -13.43 19.71
C THR A 115 28.01 -12.04 20.34
N LYS A 116 29.25 -11.57 20.53
CA LYS A 116 29.53 -10.29 21.19
C LYS A 116 29.20 -9.10 20.29
N ALA A 117 29.33 -9.25 18.97
CA ALA A 117 28.91 -8.26 17.98
C ALA A 117 27.38 -8.02 18.04
N ILE A 118 26.57 -9.09 18.12
CA ILE A 118 25.12 -8.96 18.29
C ILE A 118 24.76 -8.29 19.62
N LEU A 119 25.43 -8.67 20.72
CA LEU A 119 25.23 -8.02 22.01
C LEU A 119 25.57 -6.52 21.96
N LEU A 120 26.64 -6.14 21.27
CA LEU A 120 27.03 -4.74 21.09
C LEU A 120 26.00 -3.98 20.25
N ALA A 121 25.60 -4.54 19.11
CA ALA A 121 24.56 -3.95 18.24
C ALA A 121 23.22 -3.80 18.99
N SER A 122 22.87 -4.71 19.90
CA SER A 122 21.62 -4.58 20.69
C SER A 122 21.56 -3.35 21.60
N ARG A 123 22.71 -2.71 21.87
CA ARG A 123 22.82 -1.45 22.62
C ARG A 123 22.70 -0.22 21.71
N GLY A 124 22.80 -0.39 20.40
CA GLY A 124 22.59 0.66 19.40
C GLY A 124 21.11 0.99 19.17
N ASN A 125 20.86 1.86 18.20
CA ASN A 125 19.52 2.29 17.81
C ASN A 125 19.30 2.06 16.31
N TYR A 126 18.42 1.11 15.99
CA TYR A 126 18.03 0.74 14.61
C TYR A 126 16.53 0.96 14.40
N GLY A 127 15.99 2.01 15.01
CA GLY A 127 14.58 2.38 14.90
C GLY A 127 13.64 1.23 15.27
N ALA A 128 12.78 0.85 14.33
CA ALA A 128 11.77 -0.21 14.48
C ALA A 128 12.36 -1.61 14.71
N LEU A 129 13.64 -1.82 14.37
CA LEU A 129 14.32 -3.12 14.48
C LEU A 129 14.92 -3.38 15.87
N THR A 130 15.19 -2.30 16.62
CA THR A 130 15.79 -2.32 17.96
C THR A 130 15.16 -3.33 18.94
N PRO A 131 13.83 -3.40 19.13
CA PRO A 131 13.22 -4.36 20.07
C PRO A 131 13.47 -5.82 19.66
N GLU A 132 13.48 -6.13 18.37
CA GLU A 132 13.70 -7.48 17.85
C GLU A 132 15.17 -7.90 17.93
N ILE A 133 16.10 -6.95 17.71
CA ILE A 133 17.54 -7.17 17.94
C ILE A 133 17.80 -7.43 19.43
N LYS A 134 17.16 -6.68 20.34
CA LYS A 134 17.28 -6.91 21.80
C LYS A 134 16.75 -8.29 22.21
N LYS A 135 15.65 -8.76 21.61
CA LYS A 135 15.15 -10.14 21.82
C LYS A 135 16.17 -11.18 21.35
N MET A 136 16.74 -11.00 20.17
CA MET A 136 17.78 -11.89 19.64
C MET A 136 19.02 -11.92 20.54
N ALA A 137 19.49 -10.77 21.04
CA ALA A 137 20.61 -10.71 21.97
C ALA A 137 20.30 -11.42 23.31
N ARG A 138 19.06 -11.34 23.81
CA ARG A 138 18.63 -12.09 25.00
C ARG A 138 18.66 -13.59 24.78
N GLN A 139 18.16 -14.06 23.64
CA GLN A 139 18.20 -15.47 23.25
C GLN A 139 19.63 -16.02 23.25
N ILE A 140 20.56 -15.27 22.66
CA ILE A 140 21.98 -15.62 22.65
C ILE A 140 22.57 -15.61 24.06
N SER A 141 22.19 -14.63 24.90
CA SER A 141 22.66 -14.57 26.30
C SER A 141 22.17 -15.74 27.16
N TRP A 142 21.07 -16.38 26.78
CA TRP A 142 20.53 -17.58 27.42
C TRP A 142 21.08 -18.88 26.83
N GLY A 143 22.11 -18.80 25.99
CA GLY A 143 22.82 -19.96 25.45
C GLY A 143 22.24 -20.51 24.15
N GLN A 144 21.27 -19.84 23.52
CA GLN A 144 20.82 -20.22 22.18
C GLN A 144 21.94 -20.02 21.16
N SER A 145 22.06 -20.94 20.19
CA SER A 145 23.05 -20.78 19.12
C SER A 145 22.76 -19.52 18.30
N VAL A 146 23.82 -18.87 17.83
CA VAL A 146 23.73 -17.67 16.98
C VAL A 146 22.86 -17.93 15.75
N ASN A 147 23.03 -19.09 15.12
CA ASN A 147 22.32 -19.45 13.89
C ASN A 147 20.82 -19.60 14.15
N ASP A 148 20.44 -20.22 15.27
CA ASP A 148 19.03 -20.40 15.62
C ASP A 148 18.41 -19.08 16.05
N ALA A 149 19.15 -18.24 16.77
CA ALA A 149 18.68 -16.91 17.18
C ALA A 149 18.46 -15.98 15.97
N LEU A 150 19.34 -16.04 14.97
CA LEU A 150 19.19 -15.33 13.70
C LEU A 150 17.98 -15.83 12.90
N GLN A 151 17.79 -17.15 12.77
CA GLN A 151 16.62 -17.71 12.09
C GLN A 151 15.32 -17.36 12.81
N ALA A 152 15.31 -17.42 14.14
CA ALA A 152 14.18 -17.00 14.96
C ALA A 152 13.91 -15.49 14.84
N PHE A 153 14.94 -14.67 14.66
CA PHE A 153 14.78 -13.25 14.36
C PHE A 153 14.17 -13.04 12.97
N ALA A 154 14.66 -13.74 11.95
CA ALA A 154 14.12 -13.65 10.59
C ALA A 154 12.66 -14.12 10.50
N SER A 155 12.27 -15.14 11.28
CA SER A 155 10.88 -15.61 11.33
C SER A 155 9.96 -14.64 12.09
N ARG A 156 10.45 -13.94 13.12
CA ARG A 156 9.68 -12.91 13.84
C ARG A 156 9.47 -11.63 13.01
N VAL A 157 10.50 -11.19 12.30
CA VAL A 157 10.42 -9.94 11.52
C VAL A 157 9.72 -10.16 10.17
N ASP A 158 9.85 -11.36 9.60
CA ASP A 158 9.08 -11.86 8.46
C ASP A 158 9.10 -10.97 7.20
N THR A 159 10.26 -10.39 6.88
CA THR A 159 10.44 -9.68 5.59
C THR A 159 11.29 -10.50 4.61
N PRO A 160 10.98 -10.48 3.31
CA PRO A 160 11.76 -11.22 2.31
C PRO A 160 13.25 -10.85 2.30
N LEU A 161 13.55 -9.56 2.47
CA LEU A 161 14.91 -9.04 2.51
C LEU A 161 15.69 -9.60 3.71
N ILE A 162 15.10 -9.57 4.91
CA ILE A 162 15.75 -10.07 6.12
C ILE A 162 15.96 -11.58 6.05
N LYS A 163 14.95 -12.34 5.62
CA LYS A 163 15.07 -13.81 5.49
C LYS A 163 16.21 -14.20 4.55
N ARG A 164 16.32 -13.54 3.39
CA ARG A 164 17.38 -13.81 2.41
C ARG A 164 18.76 -13.52 3.00
N ILE A 165 18.95 -12.34 3.58
CA ILE A 165 20.26 -11.94 4.11
C ILE A 165 20.63 -12.79 5.33
N VAL A 166 19.70 -13.10 6.22
CA VAL A 166 19.95 -13.97 7.36
C VAL A 166 20.35 -15.38 6.91
N SER A 167 19.70 -15.95 5.88
CA SER A 167 20.11 -17.25 5.34
C SER A 167 21.56 -17.24 4.86
N LEU A 168 21.95 -16.20 4.11
CA LEU A 168 23.33 -16.03 3.65
C LEU A 168 24.32 -15.95 4.82
N ILE A 169 23.97 -15.21 5.88
CA ILE A 169 24.81 -15.08 7.08
C ILE A 169 24.96 -16.42 7.81
N VAL A 170 23.88 -17.17 7.95
CA VAL A 170 23.88 -18.48 8.62
C VAL A 170 24.71 -19.50 7.81
N GLU A 171 24.57 -19.51 6.49
CA GLU A 171 25.37 -20.35 5.60
C GLU A 171 26.86 -19.99 5.69
N ALA A 172 27.19 -18.70 5.66
CA ALA A 172 28.55 -18.22 5.84
C ALA A 172 29.15 -18.63 7.19
N SER A 173 28.36 -18.51 8.27
CA SER A 173 28.80 -18.88 9.61
C SER A 173 29.01 -20.39 9.76
N LYS A 174 28.25 -21.23 9.06
CA LYS A 174 28.41 -22.70 9.07
C LYS A 174 29.65 -23.14 8.27
N ALA A 175 29.98 -22.43 7.20
CA ALA A 175 31.11 -22.75 6.32
C ALA A 175 32.49 -22.44 6.95
N GLY A 176 32.56 -21.76 8.09
CA GLY A 176 33.79 -21.53 8.86
C GLY A 176 34.84 -20.60 8.20
N GLY A 177 34.60 -20.14 6.97
CA GLY A 177 35.45 -19.19 6.25
C GLY A 177 35.16 -17.73 6.64
N SER A 178 36.11 -16.83 6.33
CA SER A 178 36.09 -15.38 6.61
C SER A 178 34.67 -14.80 6.61
N THR A 179 34.07 -14.74 7.80
CA THR A 179 32.67 -14.33 7.97
C THR A 179 32.49 -12.87 7.56
N ALA A 180 33.56 -12.09 7.59
CA ALA A 180 33.59 -10.69 7.20
C ALA A 180 33.35 -10.49 5.69
N ASP A 181 34.03 -11.25 4.83
CA ASP A 181 33.92 -11.08 3.38
C ASP A 181 32.52 -11.47 2.88
N VAL A 182 31.92 -12.50 3.47
CA VAL A 182 30.55 -12.92 3.12
C VAL A 182 29.51 -11.93 3.67
N LEU A 183 29.70 -11.41 4.89
CA LEU A 183 28.85 -10.35 5.44
C LEU A 183 28.92 -9.07 4.61
N GLU A 184 30.12 -8.71 4.11
CA GLU A 184 30.34 -7.55 3.26
C GLU A 184 29.68 -7.73 1.89
N ALA A 185 29.84 -8.91 1.29
CA ALA A 185 29.13 -9.27 0.06
C ALA A 185 27.61 -9.22 0.25
N ALA A 186 27.07 -9.76 1.35
CA ALA A 186 25.65 -9.72 1.67
C ALA A 186 25.15 -8.29 1.93
N ALA A 187 25.94 -7.45 2.59
CA ALA A 187 25.60 -6.04 2.83
C ALA A 187 25.64 -5.20 1.53
N LYS A 188 26.53 -5.54 0.60
CA LYS A 188 26.59 -4.94 -0.74
C LYS A 188 25.38 -5.37 -1.57
N ASP A 189 25.06 -6.66 -1.61
CA ASP A 189 23.87 -7.22 -2.29
C ASP A 189 22.58 -6.60 -1.74
N ALA A 190 22.45 -6.48 -0.41
CA ALA A 190 21.31 -5.83 0.23
C ALA A 190 21.13 -4.36 -0.21
N ARG A 191 22.24 -3.61 -0.27
CA ARG A 191 22.23 -2.21 -0.72
C ARG A 191 21.90 -2.08 -2.19
N GLU A 192 22.44 -2.95 -3.03
CA GLU A 192 22.18 -3.00 -4.47
C GLU A 192 20.72 -3.35 -4.76
N ILE A 193 20.16 -4.36 -4.09
CA ILE A 193 18.73 -4.70 -4.18
C ILE A 193 17.86 -3.49 -3.81
N LYS A 194 18.19 -2.81 -2.70
CA LYS A 194 17.46 -1.62 -2.26
C LYS A 194 17.55 -0.49 -3.29
N PHE A 195 18.73 -0.28 -3.88
CA PHE A 195 18.94 0.70 -4.93
C PHE A 195 18.09 0.39 -6.17
N LEU A 196 18.15 -0.85 -6.67
CA LEU A 196 17.35 -1.30 -7.81
C LEU A 196 15.84 -1.20 -7.56
N GLN A 197 15.38 -1.54 -6.35
CA GLN A 197 13.97 -1.35 -5.97
C GLN A 197 13.57 0.12 -5.99
N SER A 198 14.43 1.02 -5.52
CA SER A 198 14.18 2.46 -5.52
C SER A 198 14.15 3.03 -6.93
N GLU A 199 15.04 2.58 -7.81
CA GLU A 199 15.12 2.97 -9.22
C GLU A 199 13.89 2.46 -9.98
N ARG A 200 13.54 1.18 -9.81
CA ARG A 200 12.30 0.61 -10.37
C ARG A 200 11.08 1.43 -9.93
N LYS A 201 10.98 1.77 -8.65
CA LYS A 201 9.87 2.57 -8.13
C LYS A 201 9.84 3.97 -8.74
N ALA A 202 11.00 4.61 -8.92
CA ALA A 202 11.08 5.92 -9.57
C ALA A 202 10.62 5.85 -11.03
N ASN A 203 11.08 4.84 -11.78
CA ASN A 203 10.70 4.63 -13.17
C ASN A 203 9.21 4.31 -13.31
N MET A 204 8.66 3.50 -12.40
CA MET A 204 7.24 3.12 -12.43
C MET A 204 6.28 4.27 -12.10
N ARG A 205 6.72 5.30 -11.36
CA ARG A 205 5.87 6.48 -11.05
C ARG A 205 5.35 7.18 -12.30
N SER A 206 6.15 7.25 -13.37
CA SER A 206 5.72 7.88 -14.62
C SER A 206 4.55 7.14 -15.26
N TYR A 207 4.52 5.81 -15.18
CA TYR A 207 3.40 5.00 -15.68
C TYR A 207 2.13 5.21 -14.85
N VAL A 208 2.25 5.35 -13.53
CA VAL A 208 1.11 5.70 -12.66
C VAL A 208 0.48 7.02 -13.10
N LEU A 209 1.28 8.05 -13.41
CA LEU A 209 0.77 9.33 -13.90
C LEU A 209 -0.01 9.19 -15.20
N ILE A 210 0.47 8.37 -16.14
CA ILE A 210 -0.24 8.11 -17.41
C ILE A 210 -1.61 7.49 -17.15
N VAL A 211 -1.70 6.53 -16.24
CA VAL A 211 -2.98 5.89 -15.87
C VAL A 211 -3.96 6.89 -15.26
N TYR A 212 -3.47 7.79 -14.39
CA TYR A 212 -4.29 8.86 -13.83
C TYR A 212 -4.79 9.84 -14.90
N LEU A 213 -3.91 10.25 -15.82
CA LEU A 213 -4.27 11.12 -16.94
C LEU A 213 -5.30 10.46 -17.87
N ALA A 214 -5.18 9.16 -18.14
CA ALA A 214 -6.15 8.42 -18.96
C ALA A 214 -7.52 8.33 -18.29
N ASN A 215 -7.58 8.12 -16.96
CA ASN A 215 -8.85 8.16 -16.24
C ASN A 215 -9.46 9.56 -16.24
N PHE A 216 -8.64 10.59 -16.03
CA PHE A 216 -9.13 11.96 -16.01
C PHE A 216 -9.61 12.44 -17.38
N SER A 217 -8.90 12.11 -18.46
CA SER A 217 -9.33 12.47 -19.82
C SER A 217 -10.65 11.80 -20.18
N PHE A 218 -10.85 10.54 -19.80
CA PHE A 218 -12.13 9.86 -19.98
C PHE A 218 -13.26 10.56 -19.22
N LEU A 219 -13.04 10.92 -17.95
CA LEU A 219 -14.03 11.68 -17.18
C LEU A 219 -14.39 12.99 -17.88
N VAL A 220 -13.41 13.77 -18.32
CA VAL A 220 -13.65 15.03 -19.03
C VAL A 220 -14.49 14.82 -20.29
N ILE A 221 -14.16 13.82 -21.11
CA ILE A 221 -14.92 13.51 -22.33
C ILE A 221 -16.37 13.16 -21.99
N VAL A 222 -16.59 12.29 -21.00
CA VAL A 222 -17.95 11.88 -20.60
C VAL A 222 -18.75 13.03 -20.00
N LEU A 223 -18.10 13.92 -19.24
CA LEU A 223 -18.74 15.12 -18.69
C LEU A 223 -19.19 16.07 -19.79
N ILE A 224 -18.34 16.34 -20.79
CA ILE A 224 -18.70 17.14 -21.96
C ILE A 224 -19.87 16.50 -22.71
N LEU A 225 -19.83 15.18 -22.88
CA LEU A 225 -20.90 14.43 -23.54
C LEU A 225 -22.24 14.62 -22.79
N CYS A 226 -22.23 14.43 -21.47
CA CYS A 226 -23.43 14.54 -20.64
C CYS A 226 -23.97 15.98 -20.52
N LYS A 227 -23.11 16.99 -20.54
CA LYS A 227 -23.48 18.40 -20.31
C LYS A 227 -23.75 19.20 -21.57
N GLN A 228 -23.03 18.94 -22.63
CA GLN A 228 -23.08 19.74 -23.85
C GLN A 228 -23.75 18.95 -24.97
N PHE A 229 -23.35 17.70 -25.20
CA PHE A 229 -23.89 16.93 -26.32
C PHE A 229 -25.32 16.43 -26.07
N LEU A 230 -25.60 15.77 -24.94
CA LEU A 230 -26.94 15.21 -24.69
C LEU A 230 -28.05 16.29 -24.67
N PRO A 231 -27.88 17.45 -24.01
CA PRO A 231 -28.92 18.49 -24.02
C PRO A 231 -29.11 19.13 -25.40
N ASN A 232 -28.04 19.35 -26.17
CA ASN A 232 -28.15 19.91 -27.52
C ASN A 232 -28.92 18.97 -28.47
N ILE A 233 -28.74 17.65 -28.34
CA ILE A 233 -29.53 16.66 -29.09
C ILE A 233 -30.99 16.64 -28.60
N ALA A 234 -31.21 16.73 -27.28
CA ALA A 234 -32.55 16.77 -26.70
C ALA A 234 -33.32 18.03 -27.15
N GLU A 235 -32.69 19.20 -27.19
CA GLU A 235 -33.31 20.45 -27.65
C GLU A 235 -33.54 20.45 -29.16
N GLY A 236 -32.58 19.94 -29.93
CA GLY A 236 -32.72 19.79 -31.38
C GLY A 236 -33.82 18.80 -31.79
N SER A 237 -34.14 17.81 -30.95
CA SER A 237 -35.22 16.84 -31.20
C SER A 237 -36.60 17.33 -30.75
N LYS A 238 -36.68 18.28 -29.80
CA LYS A 238 -37.95 18.91 -29.38
C LYS A 238 -38.64 19.70 -30.49
N THR A 239 -37.91 20.14 -31.51
CA THR A 239 -38.44 20.92 -32.64
C THR A 239 -39.14 20.04 -33.70
N LEU A 240 -39.02 18.71 -33.62
CA LEU A 240 -39.72 17.78 -34.52
C LEU A 240 -41.00 17.23 -33.85
N PRO A 241 -42.20 17.57 -34.36
CA PRO A 241 -43.46 17.06 -33.84
C PRO A 241 -43.54 15.53 -33.97
N GLY A 242 -43.89 14.83 -32.89
CA GLY A 242 -44.06 13.37 -32.87
C GLY A 242 -42.82 12.54 -32.51
N LEU A 243 -41.61 13.12 -32.57
CA LEU A 243 -40.34 12.44 -32.24
C LEU A 243 -39.66 13.00 -30.98
N GLY A 244 -39.89 14.26 -30.62
CA GLY A 244 -39.17 14.93 -29.53
C GLY A 244 -39.41 14.38 -28.12
N GLY A 245 -40.60 13.81 -27.84
CA GLY A 245 -40.91 13.24 -26.53
C GLY A 245 -40.20 11.91 -26.25
N GLY A 246 -40.18 11.00 -27.23
CA GLY A 246 -39.55 9.68 -27.09
C GLY A 246 -38.02 9.76 -27.07
N MET A 247 -37.43 10.65 -27.86
CA MET A 247 -35.98 10.84 -27.89
C MET A 247 -35.45 11.54 -26.61
N SER A 248 -36.23 12.45 -26.02
CA SER A 248 -35.90 13.06 -24.73
C SER A 248 -35.96 12.06 -23.57
N LEU A 249 -36.88 11.08 -23.60
CA LEU A 249 -36.92 9.97 -22.62
C LEU A 249 -35.71 9.04 -22.78
N MET A 250 -35.36 8.68 -24.01
CA MET A 250 -34.22 7.80 -24.30
C MET A 250 -32.87 8.42 -23.88
N LEU A 251 -32.72 9.75 -24.00
CA LEU A 251 -31.52 10.48 -23.56
C LEU A 251 -31.40 10.57 -22.02
N MET A 252 -32.51 10.39 -21.28
CA MET A 252 -32.52 10.37 -19.83
C MET A 252 -31.95 9.05 -19.28
N ASP A 253 -32.21 7.93 -19.96
CA ASP A 253 -31.70 6.59 -19.63
C ASP A 253 -30.22 6.37 -19.99
N ILE A 254 -29.63 7.24 -20.80
CA ILE A 254 -28.23 7.13 -21.23
C ILE A 254 -27.24 7.62 -20.16
N LYS A 255 -27.62 8.60 -19.31
CA LYS A 255 -26.71 9.18 -18.29
C LYS A 255 -26.20 8.15 -17.25
N PRO A 256 -27.04 7.24 -16.70
CA PRO A 256 -26.57 6.21 -15.78
C PRO A 256 -25.58 5.22 -16.40
N ILE A 257 -25.70 4.92 -17.70
CA ILE A 257 -24.79 4.00 -18.41
C ILE A 257 -23.37 4.58 -18.42
N PHE A 258 -23.24 5.87 -18.72
CA PHE A 258 -21.96 6.56 -18.68
C PHE A 258 -21.37 6.64 -17.26
N PHE A 259 -22.21 6.77 -16.24
CA PHE A 259 -21.78 6.72 -14.85
C PHE A 259 -21.19 5.34 -14.50
N TYR A 260 -21.88 4.24 -14.84
CA TYR A 260 -21.36 2.88 -14.58
C TYR A 260 -20.07 2.59 -15.35
N ALA A 261 -19.97 3.04 -16.60
CA ALA A 261 -18.73 2.93 -17.38
C ALA A 261 -17.55 3.65 -16.70
N ALA A 262 -17.78 4.87 -16.20
CA ALA A 262 -16.77 5.63 -15.47
C ALA A 262 -16.36 4.97 -14.15
N MET A 263 -17.30 4.38 -13.42
CA MET A 263 -17.00 3.63 -12.20
C MET A 263 -16.11 2.41 -12.48
N ILE A 264 -16.51 1.58 -13.45
CA ILE A 264 -15.75 0.38 -13.85
C ILE A 264 -14.34 0.77 -14.30
N GLN A 265 -14.23 1.81 -15.12
CA GLN A 265 -12.93 2.31 -15.56
C GLN A 265 -12.06 2.81 -14.41
N SER A 266 -12.64 3.56 -13.46
CA SER A 266 -11.89 4.10 -12.31
C SER A 266 -11.32 3.00 -11.42
N VAL A 267 -12.09 1.93 -11.20
CA VAL A 267 -11.62 0.73 -10.49
C VAL A 267 -10.47 0.07 -11.25
N GLY A 268 -10.66 -0.18 -12.56
CA GLY A 268 -9.66 -0.82 -13.41
C GLY A 268 -8.35 -0.05 -13.47
N SER A 269 -8.43 1.26 -13.77
CA SER A 269 -7.28 2.16 -13.78
C SER A 269 -6.59 2.23 -12.41
N GLY A 270 -7.35 2.20 -11.32
CA GLY A 270 -6.77 2.19 -9.98
C GLY A 270 -5.98 0.92 -9.65
N ILE A 271 -6.51 -0.25 -10.04
CA ILE A 271 -5.81 -1.52 -9.87
C ILE A 271 -4.51 -1.53 -10.70
N VAL A 272 -4.59 -1.12 -11.96
CA VAL A 272 -3.44 -1.03 -12.87
C VAL A 272 -2.37 -0.08 -12.33
N ALA A 273 -2.78 1.08 -11.80
CA ALA A 273 -1.87 2.02 -11.15
C ALA A 273 -1.12 1.40 -9.96
N GLY A 274 -1.79 0.58 -9.14
CA GLY A 274 -1.16 -0.12 -8.03
C GLY A 274 -0.15 -1.18 -8.43
N ILE A 275 -0.47 -1.95 -9.48
CA ILE A 275 0.45 -2.94 -10.06
C ILE A 275 1.73 -2.24 -10.54
N PHE A 276 1.61 -1.07 -11.18
CA PHE A 276 2.79 -0.30 -11.56
C PHE A 276 3.56 0.23 -10.35
N GLU A 277 2.91 0.81 -9.33
CA GLU A 277 3.65 1.42 -8.21
C GLU A 277 4.39 0.41 -7.32
N ALA A 278 3.73 -0.70 -6.96
CA ALA A 278 4.23 -1.62 -5.94
C ALA A 278 4.46 -3.06 -6.45
N GLY A 279 3.95 -3.41 -7.63
CA GLY A 279 3.99 -4.78 -8.15
C GLY A 279 2.91 -5.70 -7.60
N ASP A 280 2.08 -5.22 -6.66
CA ASP A 280 1.04 -6.00 -5.98
C ASP A 280 -0.36 -5.41 -6.23
N LEU A 281 -1.35 -6.28 -6.37
CA LEU A 281 -2.77 -5.89 -6.48
C LEU A 281 -3.27 -5.13 -5.25
N GLU A 282 -2.73 -5.44 -4.07
CA GLU A 282 -3.16 -4.81 -2.81
C GLU A 282 -2.85 -3.29 -2.79
N ALA A 283 -1.82 -2.87 -3.52
CA ALA A 283 -1.47 -1.47 -3.66
C ALA A 283 -2.42 -0.71 -4.59
N GLY A 284 -3.20 -1.41 -5.42
CA GLY A 284 -4.19 -0.83 -6.32
C GLY A 284 -5.41 -0.25 -5.59
N ALA A 285 -5.74 -0.78 -4.43
CA ALA A 285 -6.91 -0.37 -3.66
C ALA A 285 -6.92 1.13 -3.32
N LYS A 286 -5.76 1.70 -2.97
CA LYS A 286 -5.64 3.14 -2.65
C LYS A 286 -5.86 4.02 -3.88
N HIS A 287 -5.33 3.63 -5.04
CA HIS A 287 -5.47 4.40 -6.28
C HIS A 287 -6.89 4.30 -6.82
N ALA A 288 -7.47 3.10 -6.77
CA ALA A 288 -8.86 2.88 -7.16
C ALA A 288 -9.82 3.64 -6.27
N PHE A 289 -9.59 3.67 -4.94
CA PHE A 289 -10.38 4.50 -4.03
C PHE A 289 -10.34 5.98 -4.43
N ILE A 290 -9.15 6.53 -4.69
CA ILE A 290 -8.99 7.94 -5.09
C ILE A 290 -9.68 8.22 -6.43
N LEU A 291 -9.41 7.42 -7.46
CA LEU A 291 -9.97 7.63 -8.79
C LEU A 291 -11.49 7.48 -8.78
N LEU A 292 -12.02 6.48 -8.08
CA LEU A 292 -13.44 6.23 -7.97
C LEU A 292 -14.14 7.35 -7.19
N ALA A 293 -13.55 7.84 -6.09
CA ALA A 293 -14.09 8.97 -5.33
C ALA A 293 -14.15 10.25 -6.17
N VAL A 294 -13.10 10.53 -6.96
CA VAL A 294 -13.05 11.68 -7.88
C VAL A 294 -14.13 11.54 -8.95
N SER A 295 -14.25 10.36 -9.56
CA SER A 295 -15.27 10.09 -10.58
C SER A 295 -16.68 10.26 -10.01
N TRP A 296 -16.95 9.71 -8.82
CA TRP A 296 -18.26 9.84 -8.18
C TRP A 296 -18.60 11.31 -7.89
N PHE A 297 -17.65 12.06 -7.32
CA PHE A 297 -17.83 13.48 -7.02
C PHE A 297 -18.09 14.29 -8.29
N ALA A 298 -17.34 14.02 -9.36
CA ALA A 298 -17.50 14.70 -10.64
C ALA A 298 -18.91 14.47 -11.22
N PHE A 299 -19.43 13.24 -11.21
CA PHE A 299 -20.78 12.97 -11.71
C PHE A 299 -21.87 13.56 -10.82
N ARG A 300 -21.73 13.47 -9.49
CA ARG A 300 -22.73 14.00 -8.56
C ARG A 300 -22.85 15.52 -8.64
N PHE A 301 -21.73 16.24 -8.65
CA PHE A 301 -21.73 17.71 -8.68
C PHE A 301 -21.96 18.29 -10.07
N LEU A 302 -21.34 17.71 -11.10
CA LEU A 302 -21.47 18.24 -12.44
C LEU A 302 -22.74 17.70 -13.08
N VAL A 303 -22.91 16.39 -13.25
CA VAL A 303 -24.03 15.82 -14.03
C VAL A 303 -25.36 15.88 -13.28
N GLY A 304 -25.35 15.85 -11.94
CA GLY A 304 -26.57 15.92 -11.13
C GLY A 304 -27.41 14.64 -11.22
N ILE A 305 -26.73 13.49 -11.20
CA ILE A 305 -27.34 12.17 -10.89
C ILE A 305 -27.41 12.04 -9.38
#